data_AF-A0A950PLB6-F1
#
_entry.id   AF-A0A950PLB6-F1
#
_cell.length_a   1.000
_cell.length_b   1.000
_cell.length_c   1.000
_cell.angle_alpha   90.00
_cell.angle_beta   90.00
_cell.angle_gamma   90.00
#
_symmetry.space_group_name_H-M   'P 1'
#
loop_
_entity.id
_entity.type
_entity.pdbx_description
1 polymer ?
#
loop_
_entity_poly.entity_id
_entity_poly.type
_entity_poly.pdbx_seq_one_letter_code
_entity_poly.pdbx_strand_id
1 'polypeptide(L)'
;RTVLTEERTRHKQRVEKLLEDAHIKLSTVATDIFGVSGRAMMDALIAGRRNPKVLAKMAKARMRNKKAALIEALTGRFEEHHARLCRMLLDLIDQLDARIAELTAWITDAIEAMPQACGPGPEAQEEADAPRLPLVQRLDEIP
;
A
#
# COMPACT_ATOMS: atom_id res chain seq x y z
N ARG A 1 11.59 -6.70 0.90
CA ARG A 1 10.40 -5.82 0.68
C ARG A 1 9.39 -5.95 1.81
N THR A 2 8.94 -7.17 2.15
CA THR A 2 7.90 -7.42 3.17
C THR A 2 8.13 -6.71 4.50
N VAL A 3 9.33 -6.84 5.08
CA VAL A 3 9.68 -6.19 6.36
C VAL A 3 9.46 -4.67 6.33
N LEU A 4 9.87 -3.98 5.26
CA LEU A 4 9.68 -2.53 5.15
C LEU A 4 8.19 -2.15 5.06
N THR A 5 7.40 -2.96 4.35
CA THR A 5 5.95 -2.77 4.26
C THR A 5 5.26 -2.95 5.60
N GLU A 6 5.69 -3.93 6.39
CA GLU A 6 5.17 -4.19 7.73
C GLU A 6 5.51 -3.03 8.67
N GLU A 7 6.77 -2.58 8.70
CA GLU A 7 7.18 -1.43 9.52
C GLU A 7 6.42 -0.16 9.14
N ARG A 8 6.25 0.11 7.84
CA ARG A 8 5.43 1.24 7.39
C ARG A 8 4.00 1.13 7.92
N THR A 9 3.42 -0.07 7.91
CA THR A 9 2.07 -0.31 8.41
C THR A 9 1.98 -0.06 9.92
N ARG A 10 2.99 -0.47 10.70
CA ARG A 10 3.07 -0.17 12.14
C ARG A 10 3.11 1.34 12.40
N HIS A 11 3.89 2.09 11.62
CA HIS A 11 3.94 3.55 11.77
C HIS A 11 2.62 4.23 11.37
N LYS A 12 1.95 3.76 10.30
CA LYS A 12 0.60 4.22 9.93
C LYS A 12 -0.40 4.01 11.07
N GLN A 13 -0.40 2.83 11.68
CA GLN A 13 -1.27 2.54 12.84
C GLN A 13 -0.94 3.43 14.05
N ARG A 14 0.35 3.76 14.29
CA ARG A 14 0.74 4.70 15.35
C ARG A 14 0.22 6.11 15.10
N VAL A 15 0.22 6.58 13.84
CA VAL A 15 -0.38 7.88 13.48
C VAL A 15 -1.88 7.86 13.75
N GLU A 16 -2.57 6.80 13.36
CA GLU A 16 -4.01 6.68 13.60
C GLU A 16 -4.36 6.73 15.09
N LYS A 17 -3.66 5.95 15.92
CA LYS A 17 -3.82 5.98 17.38
C LYS A 17 -3.57 7.37 17.97
N LEU A 18 -2.51 8.04 17.53
CA LEU A 18 -2.20 9.40 17.96
C LEU A 18 -3.33 10.38 17.61
N LEU A 19 -3.96 10.22 16.46
CA LEU A 19 -5.12 11.02 16.07
C LEU A 19 -6.32 10.71 16.97
N GLU A 20 -6.58 9.44 17.28
CA GLU A 20 -7.65 9.02 18.18
C GLU A 20 -7.47 9.55 19.61
N ASP A 21 -6.24 9.53 20.14
CA ASP A 21 -5.88 10.11 21.44
C ASP A 21 -6.19 11.62 21.49
N ALA A 22 -5.99 12.31 20.36
CA ALA A 22 -6.38 13.71 20.19
C ALA A 22 -7.87 13.93 19.88
N HIS A 23 -8.70 12.88 19.95
CA HIS A 23 -10.10 12.84 19.55
C HIS A 23 -10.36 13.22 18.08
N ILE A 24 -9.40 12.98 17.19
CA ILE A 24 -9.52 13.17 15.75
C ILE A 24 -9.81 11.84 15.06
N LYS A 25 -11.04 11.65 14.58
CA LYS A 25 -11.54 10.37 14.02
C LYS A 25 -11.50 10.31 12.49
N LEU A 26 -10.41 10.76 11.88
CA LEU A 26 -10.31 10.91 10.42
C LEU A 26 -10.48 9.58 9.65
N SER A 27 -10.03 8.46 10.23
CA SER A 27 -10.13 7.11 9.63
C SER A 27 -11.56 6.60 9.49
N THR A 28 -12.51 7.12 10.29
CA THR A 28 -13.92 6.76 10.16
C THR A 28 -14.58 7.36 8.91
N VAL A 29 -14.01 8.46 8.38
CA VAL A 29 -14.59 9.21 7.25
C VAL A 29 -13.82 8.97 5.96
N ALA A 30 -12.49 8.91 6.05
CA ALA A 30 -11.60 8.74 4.91
C ALA A 30 -11.24 7.27 4.70
N THR A 31 -11.39 6.78 3.46
CA THR A 31 -10.95 5.42 3.09
C THR A 31 -9.44 5.24 3.21
N ASP A 32 -8.68 6.32 2.99
CA ASP A 32 -7.23 6.35 3.21
C ASP A 32 -6.85 7.72 3.79
N ILE A 33 -6.42 7.74 5.05
CA ILE A 33 -5.99 8.95 5.74
C ILE A 33 -4.59 9.41 5.29
N PHE A 34 -3.79 8.53 4.68
CA PHE A 34 -2.44 8.85 4.18
C PHE A 34 -2.47 9.33 2.73
N GLY A 35 -3.62 9.28 2.06
CA GLY A 35 -3.82 9.86 0.75
C GLY A 35 -3.78 11.39 0.76
N VAL A 36 -3.87 12.00 -0.43
CA VAL A 36 -3.67 13.46 -0.64
C VAL A 36 -4.49 14.34 0.30
N SER A 37 -5.76 14.01 0.53
CA SER A 37 -6.64 14.85 1.37
C SER A 37 -6.31 14.71 2.85
N GLY A 38 -6.13 13.49 3.34
CA GLY A 38 -5.84 13.24 4.76
C GLY A 38 -4.45 13.74 5.14
N ARG A 39 -3.45 13.55 4.25
CA ARG A 39 -2.11 14.12 4.42
C ARG A 39 -2.13 15.64 4.52
N ALA A 40 -2.84 16.32 3.61
CA ALA A 40 -2.97 17.78 3.67
C ALA A 40 -3.61 18.27 4.98
N MET A 41 -4.61 17.54 5.51
CA MET A 41 -5.25 17.88 6.79
C MET A 41 -4.29 17.64 7.96
N MET A 42 -3.55 16.52 7.98
CA MET A 42 -2.55 16.24 9.02
C MET A 42 -1.42 17.28 8.99
N ASP A 43 -0.93 17.65 7.81
CA ASP A 43 0.09 18.70 7.69
C ASP A 43 -0.43 20.06 8.18
N ALA A 44 -1.69 20.40 7.91
CA ALA A 44 -2.31 21.61 8.44
C ALA A 44 -2.49 21.58 9.96
N LEU A 45 -2.89 20.43 10.51
CA LEU A 45 -2.97 20.18 11.96
C LEU A 45 -1.60 20.37 12.63
N ILE A 46 -0.55 19.82 12.01
CA ILE A 46 0.85 19.98 12.46
C ILE A 46 1.28 21.45 12.37
N ALA A 47 0.89 22.17 11.32
CA ALA A 47 1.14 23.61 11.18
C ALA A 47 0.29 24.50 12.12
N GLY A 48 -0.42 23.90 13.08
CA GLY A 48 -1.19 24.63 14.10
C GLY A 48 -2.61 25.01 13.69
N ARG A 49 -3.12 24.57 12.52
CA ARG A 49 -4.51 24.83 12.13
C ARG A 49 -5.45 23.91 12.90
N ARG A 50 -6.28 24.46 13.78
CA ARG A 50 -7.24 23.70 14.61
C ARG A 50 -8.71 23.89 14.21
N ASN A 51 -9.02 24.74 13.24
CA ASN A 51 -10.41 24.98 12.82
C ASN A 51 -10.93 23.83 11.93
N PRO A 52 -11.90 23.02 12.39
CA PRO A 52 -12.37 21.85 11.64
C PRO A 52 -13.01 22.20 10.30
N LYS A 53 -13.67 23.37 10.21
CA LYS A 53 -14.27 23.86 8.96
C LYS A 53 -13.22 24.21 7.91
N VAL A 54 -12.06 24.71 8.32
CA VAL A 54 -10.94 25.01 7.41
C VAL A 54 -10.30 23.72 6.93
N LEU A 55 -10.06 22.79 7.84
CA LEU A 55 -9.48 21.49 7.51
C LEU A 55 -10.39 20.68 6.57
N ALA A 56 -11.70 20.63 6.83
CA ALA A 56 -12.67 19.95 5.96
C ALA A 56 -12.77 20.55 4.55
N LYS A 57 -12.41 21.82 4.35
CA LYS A 57 -12.33 22.44 3.01
C LYS A 57 -11.16 21.87 2.18
N MET A 58 -10.14 21.27 2.81
CA MET A 58 -9.00 20.65 2.12
C MET A 58 -9.37 19.30 1.49
N ALA A 59 -10.56 18.77 1.76
CA ALA A 59 -11.06 17.53 1.19
C ALA A 59 -11.16 17.61 -0.35
N LYS A 60 -10.61 16.60 -1.04
CA LYS A 60 -10.67 16.46 -2.50
C LYS A 60 -11.55 15.28 -2.92
N ALA A 61 -11.97 15.29 -4.18
CA ALA A 61 -12.74 14.21 -4.82
C ALA A 61 -13.92 13.71 -3.95
N ARG A 62 -14.00 12.40 -3.70
CA ARG A 62 -15.09 11.76 -2.95
C ARG A 62 -15.23 12.26 -1.50
N MET A 63 -14.16 12.78 -0.89
CA MET A 63 -14.22 13.33 0.47
C MET A 63 -14.96 14.68 0.53
N ARG A 64 -15.11 15.40 -0.60
CA ARG A 64 -15.87 16.67 -0.63
C ARG A 64 -17.33 16.49 -0.24
N ASN A 65 -17.89 15.31 -0.51
CA ASN A 65 -19.29 15.00 -0.19
C ASN A 65 -19.47 14.71 1.31
N LYS A 66 -18.38 14.46 2.05
CA LYS A 66 -18.38 14.11 3.48
C LYS A 66 -17.98 15.28 4.38
N LYS A 67 -18.10 16.53 3.92
CA LYS A 67 -17.64 17.72 4.68
C LYS A 67 -18.23 17.84 6.08
N ALA A 68 -19.52 17.54 6.26
CA ALA A 68 -20.15 17.59 7.57
C ALA A 68 -19.52 16.55 8.52
N ALA A 69 -19.42 15.30 8.10
CA ALA A 69 -18.75 14.23 8.85
C ALA A 69 -17.26 14.55 9.11
N LEU A 70 -16.56 15.20 8.18
CA LEU A 70 -15.19 15.65 8.39
C LEU A 70 -15.08 16.72 9.47
N ILE A 71 -16.00 17.68 9.52
CA ILE A 71 -16.02 18.69 10.59
C ILE A 71 -16.16 18.02 11.95
N GLU A 72 -17.09 17.06 12.07
CA GLU A 72 -17.28 16.28 13.29
C GLU A 72 -16.01 15.48 13.65
N ALA A 73 -15.47 14.73 12.69
CA ALA A 73 -14.28 13.90 12.89
C ALA A 73 -13.00 14.70 13.22
N LEU A 74 -12.91 15.95 12.76
CA LEU A 74 -11.77 16.85 13.00
C LEU A 74 -11.99 17.75 14.24
N THR A 75 -13.13 17.61 14.93
CA THR A 75 -13.39 18.31 16.18
C THR A 75 -12.79 17.52 17.34
N GLY A 76 -11.63 17.95 17.82
CA GLY A 76 -10.90 17.28 18.89
C GLY A 76 -9.86 18.19 19.54
N ARG A 77 -9.04 17.59 20.41
CA ARG A 77 -7.93 18.24 21.12
C ARG A 77 -6.60 17.79 20.52
N PHE A 78 -6.37 18.16 19.27
CA PHE A 78 -5.01 18.12 18.74
C PHE A 78 -4.24 19.23 19.46
N GLU A 79 -3.06 18.94 20.00
CA GLU A 79 -2.20 19.92 20.69
C GLU A 79 -0.81 19.97 20.03
N GLU A 80 0.12 20.73 20.61
CA GLU A 80 1.49 20.88 20.09
C GLU A 80 2.33 19.60 20.25
N HIS A 81 2.16 18.88 21.36
CA HIS A 81 2.85 17.61 21.54
C HIS A 81 2.38 16.55 20.53
N HIS A 82 1.08 16.49 20.26
CA HIS A 82 0.51 15.68 19.19
C HIS A 82 1.08 16.06 17.81
N ALA A 83 1.20 17.36 17.51
CA ALA A 83 1.78 17.83 16.25
C ALA A 83 3.22 17.35 16.05
N ARG A 84 4.07 17.48 17.09
CA ARG A 84 5.47 17.02 17.04
C ARG A 84 5.58 15.50 16.82
N LEU A 85 4.80 14.71 17.56
CA LEU A 85 4.78 13.25 17.39
C LEU A 85 4.26 12.84 16.01
N CYS A 86 3.20 13.50 15.53
CA CYS A 86 2.61 13.21 14.22
C CYS A 86 3.60 13.49 13.09
N ARG A 87 4.34 14.63 13.15
CA ARG A 87 5.39 14.96 12.18
C ARG A 87 6.45 13.86 12.12
N MET A 88 7.02 13.46 13.26
CA MET A 88 8.05 12.42 13.30
C MET A 88 7.56 11.09 12.70
N LEU A 89 6.32 10.69 13.00
CA LEU A 89 5.76 9.45 12.47
C LEU A 89 5.51 9.53 10.95
N LEU A 90 5.02 10.67 10.44
CA LEU A 90 4.84 10.88 9.01
C LEU A 90 6.17 10.87 8.27
N ASP A 91 7.21 11.50 8.82
CA ASP A 91 8.55 11.51 8.23
C ASP A 91 9.12 10.08 8.13
N LEU A 92 8.91 9.24 9.15
CA LEU A 92 9.30 7.82 9.11
C LEU A 92 8.52 7.02 8.06
N ILE A 93 7.22 7.29 7.90
CA ILE A 93 6.40 6.68 6.85
C ILE A 93 6.95 7.05 5.46
N ASP A 94 7.25 8.33 5.25
CA ASP A 94 7.77 8.83 3.96
C ASP A 94 9.13 8.20 3.63
N GLN A 95 10.02 8.08 4.63
CA GLN A 95 11.30 7.39 4.46
C GLN A 95 11.10 5.91 4.09
N LEU A 96 10.19 5.20 4.76
CA LEU A 96 9.90 3.80 4.45
C LEU A 96 9.29 3.65 3.06
N ASP A 97 8.39 4.54 2.65
CA ASP A 97 7.82 4.55 1.30
C ASP A 97 8.92 4.76 0.23
N ALA A 98 9.87 5.67 0.46
CA ALA A 98 11.01 5.86 -0.43
C ALA A 98 11.90 4.60 -0.54
N ARG A 99 12.21 3.94 0.58
CA ARG A 99 12.99 2.69 0.58
C ARG A 99 12.26 1.52 -0.08
N ILE A 100 10.94 1.43 0.11
CA ILE A 100 10.12 0.44 -0.58
C ILE A 100 10.17 0.68 -2.09
N ALA A 101 10.08 1.92 -2.54
CA ALA A 101 10.14 2.27 -3.96
C ALA A 101 11.51 1.94 -4.57
N GLU A 102 12.60 2.31 -3.89
CA GLU A 102 13.98 1.99 -4.29
C GLU A 102 14.18 0.48 -4.46
N LEU A 103 13.78 -0.31 -3.46
CA LEU A 103 13.87 -1.77 -3.52
C LEU A 103 12.97 -2.37 -4.61
N THR A 104 11.80 -1.76 -4.85
CA THR A 104 10.89 -2.23 -5.92
C THR A 104 11.51 -1.99 -7.29
N ALA A 105 12.11 -0.82 -7.53
CA ALA A 105 12.81 -0.53 -8.78
C ALA A 105 13.96 -1.52 -9.02
N TRP A 106 14.80 -1.76 -8.00
CA TRP A 106 15.89 -2.73 -8.13
C TRP A 106 15.40 -4.14 -8.44
N ILE A 107 14.30 -4.58 -7.82
CA ILE A 107 13.68 -5.88 -8.12
C ILE A 107 13.18 -5.92 -9.57
N THR A 108 12.53 -4.86 -10.07
CA THR A 108 12.07 -4.79 -11.45
C THR A 108 13.24 -4.88 -12.43
N ASP A 109 14.30 -4.10 -12.23
CA ASP A 109 15.49 -4.12 -13.08
C ASP A 109 16.14 -5.52 -13.11
N ALA A 110 16.21 -6.18 -11.95
CA ALA A 110 16.74 -7.55 -11.85
C ALA A 110 15.88 -8.56 -12.61
N ILE A 111 14.54 -8.43 -12.55
CA ILE A 111 13.61 -9.30 -13.29
C ILE A 111 13.76 -9.09 -14.81
N GLU A 112 13.93 -7.86 -15.27
CA GLU A 112 14.12 -7.54 -16.70
C GLU A 112 15.47 -8.01 -17.24
N ALA A 113 16.52 -7.96 -16.41
CA ALA A 113 17.86 -8.41 -16.78
C ALA A 113 17.99 -9.94 -16.83
N MET A 114 17.08 -10.69 -16.20
CA MET A 114 17.06 -12.14 -16.31
C MET A 114 16.61 -12.55 -17.71
N PRO A 115 17.42 -13.34 -18.47
CA PRO A 115 16.92 -13.92 -19.71
C PRO A 115 15.67 -14.75 -19.36
N GLN A 116 14.58 -14.56 -20.12
CA GLN A 116 13.40 -15.39 -19.94
C GLN A 116 13.86 -16.85 -19.95
N ALA A 117 13.67 -17.55 -18.83
CA ALA A 117 13.90 -18.98 -18.80
C ALA A 117 13.12 -19.55 -19.97
N CYS A 118 13.85 -20.15 -20.92
CA CYS A 118 13.30 -20.89 -22.02
C CYS A 118 12.23 -21.81 -21.41
N GLY A 119 10.95 -21.57 -21.71
CA GLY A 119 9.99 -22.67 -21.66
C GLY A 119 10.57 -23.82 -22.50
N PRO A 120 10.24 -25.09 -22.22
CA PRO A 120 10.74 -26.18 -23.05
C PRO A 120 10.53 -25.76 -24.51
N GLY A 121 11.64 -25.67 -25.26
CA GLY A 121 11.61 -25.21 -26.64
C GLY A 121 10.62 -26.06 -27.45
N PRO A 122 10.22 -25.60 -28.65
CA PRO A 122 9.26 -26.33 -29.50
C PRO A 122 9.72 -27.78 -29.81
N GLU A 123 10.98 -28.11 -29.58
CA GLU A 123 11.56 -29.44 -29.73
C GLU A 123 10.99 -30.51 -28.78
N ALA A 124 10.34 -30.13 -27.66
CA ALA A 124 9.66 -31.09 -26.77
C ALA A 124 8.25 -31.50 -27.25
N GLN A 125 7.75 -30.91 -28.34
CA GLN A 125 6.44 -31.24 -28.92
C GLN A 125 6.51 -32.27 -30.06
N GLU A 126 7.68 -32.49 -30.68
CA GLU A 126 7.81 -33.45 -31.79
C GLU A 126 7.91 -34.93 -31.35
N GLU A 127 8.39 -35.22 -30.13
CA GLU A 127 8.34 -36.61 -29.60
C GLU A 127 6.97 -37.02 -29.05
N ALA A 128 6.03 -36.07 -28.93
CA ALA A 128 4.68 -36.35 -28.45
C ALA A 128 3.71 -36.76 -29.56
N ASP A 129 4.05 -36.53 -30.83
CA ASP A 129 3.18 -36.77 -32.00
C ASP A 129 3.54 -38.03 -32.82
N ALA A 130 4.48 -38.85 -32.34
CA ALA A 130 4.66 -40.19 -32.90
C ALA A 130 3.42 -41.05 -32.58
N PRO A 131 2.85 -41.80 -33.54
CA PRO A 131 1.62 -42.55 -33.34
C PRO A 131 1.86 -43.65 -32.29
N ARG A 132 1.47 -43.38 -31.04
CA ARG A 132 1.47 -44.38 -29.97
C ARG A 132 0.36 -45.37 -30.28
N LEU A 133 0.73 -46.49 -30.91
CA LEU A 133 -0.15 -47.62 -31.12
C LEU A 133 -0.77 -48.05 -29.77
N PRO A 134 -2.06 -48.43 -29.76
CA PRO A 134 -2.79 -48.72 -28.53
C PRO A 134 -2.17 -49.91 -27.78
N LEU A 135 -2.18 -49.85 -26.44
CA LEU A 135 -1.63 -50.84 -25.50
C LEU A 135 -2.01 -52.30 -25.79
N VAL A 136 -3.12 -52.53 -26.51
CA VAL A 136 -3.61 -53.87 -26.91
C VAL A 136 -2.67 -54.57 -27.90
N GLN A 137 -1.86 -53.83 -28.67
CA GLN A 137 -0.89 -54.42 -29.60
C GLN A 137 0.48 -54.70 -28.97
N ARG A 138 0.69 -54.40 -27.68
CA ARG A 138 1.96 -54.69 -26.97
C ARG A 138 1.90 -55.97 -26.12
N LEU A 139 0.83 -56.75 -26.24
CA LEU A 139 0.64 -57.97 -25.45
C LEU A 139 1.29 -59.23 -26.06
N ASP A 140 1.76 -59.16 -27.31
CA ASP A 140 2.41 -60.30 -28.01
C ASP A 140 3.95 -60.34 -27.85
N GLU A 141 4.53 -59.44 -27.04
CA GLU A 141 5.99 -59.34 -26.84
C GLU A 141 6.46 -59.75 -25.43
N ILE A 142 5.61 -60.40 -24.63
CA ILE A 142 6.05 -60.98 -23.35
C ILE A 142 6.40 -62.46 -23.59
N PRO A 143 7.69 -62.88 -23.49
CA PRO A 143 8.02 -64.30 -23.38
C PRO A 143 7.59 -64.90 -22.04
#